data_AF-A0A927AWE3-F1
#
_entry.id   AF-A0A927AWE3-F1
#
_cell.length_a   1.000
_cell.length_b   1.000
_cell.length_c   1.000
_cell.angle_alpha   90.00
_cell.angle_beta   90.00
_cell.angle_gamma   90.00
#
_symmetry.space_group_name_H-M   'P 1'
#
loop_
_entity.id
_entity.type
_entity.pdbx_description
1 polymer ?
#
loop_
_entity_poly.entity_id
_entity_poly.type
_entity_poly.pdbx_seq_one_letter_code
_entity_poly.pdbx_strand_id
1 'polypeptide(L)'
;MCAVTESDLAHKKRRRPGSRAARSKRKPRPIDWEERQVLAHEIGLSPAEFWEMTPADFSRMLEGYYYRNRQQGVYFRELYALLFNINKGEKTPYLEPKEVLRLIGEPRSKKVKNKTALLTPEQIQLMEERVNRQMGLLP
;
A
#
# COMPACT_ATOMS: atom_id res chain seq x y z
N MET A 1 26.36 -49.82 -32.59
CA MET A 1 27.27 -48.64 -32.52
C MET A 1 26.51 -47.54 -31.82
N CYS A 2 26.86 -47.24 -30.57
CA CYS A 2 26.11 -46.32 -29.71
C CYS A 2 26.68 -44.90 -29.83
N ALA A 3 25.82 -43.94 -30.19
CA ALA A 3 26.13 -42.51 -30.12
C ALA A 3 25.79 -42.00 -28.72
N VAL A 4 26.80 -41.47 -28.01
CA VAL A 4 26.64 -40.81 -26.71
C VAL A 4 26.53 -39.31 -26.98
N THR A 5 25.41 -38.71 -26.61
CA THR A 5 25.13 -37.28 -26.77
C THR A 5 25.72 -36.47 -25.62
N GLU A 6 26.54 -35.49 -25.97
CA GLU A 6 27.01 -34.40 -25.10
C GLU A 6 25.84 -33.49 -24.69
N SER A 7 25.30 -33.66 -23.49
CA SER A 7 24.37 -32.67 -22.93
C SER A 7 24.35 -32.68 -21.41
N ASP A 8 25.50 -32.38 -20.81
CA ASP A 8 25.61 -32.05 -19.38
C ASP A 8 26.35 -30.72 -19.19
N LEU A 9 25.80 -29.65 -19.79
CA LEU A 9 26.19 -28.28 -19.50
C LEU A 9 25.51 -27.84 -18.19
N ALA A 10 26.21 -28.16 -17.10
CA ALA A 10 25.92 -27.78 -15.74
C ALA A 10 25.69 -26.26 -15.57
N HIS A 11 24.43 -25.84 -15.52
CA HIS A 11 24.04 -24.51 -15.06
C HIS A 11 24.19 -24.39 -13.53
N LYS A 12 25.45 -24.26 -13.08
CA LYS A 12 25.78 -23.91 -11.70
C LYS A 12 25.44 -22.43 -11.47
N LYS A 13 24.17 -22.14 -11.18
CA LYS A 13 23.69 -20.82 -10.74
C LYS A 13 24.51 -20.36 -9.53
N ARG A 14 25.49 -19.48 -9.78
CA ARG A 14 26.26 -18.78 -8.75
C ARG A 14 25.30 -17.95 -7.90
N ARG A 15 24.90 -18.50 -6.75
CA ARG A 15 24.25 -17.75 -5.67
C ARG A 15 25.19 -16.63 -5.27
N ARG A 16 24.92 -15.40 -5.73
CA ARG A 16 25.62 -14.21 -5.24
C ARG A 16 25.40 -14.15 -3.72
N PRO A 17 26.45 -14.04 -2.89
CA PRO A 17 26.29 -13.84 -1.45
C PRO A 17 25.46 -12.57 -1.27
N GLY A 18 24.25 -12.75 -0.71
CA GLY A 18 23.33 -11.65 -0.47
C GLY A 18 24.06 -10.58 0.31
N SER A 19 24.19 -9.41 -0.29
CA SER A 19 24.59 -8.18 0.38
C SER A 19 23.65 -8.00 1.56
N ARG A 20 24.12 -8.36 2.76
CA ARG A 20 23.50 -7.97 4.02
C ARG A 20 23.57 -6.46 4.05
N ALA A 21 22.56 -5.81 3.45
CA ALA A 21 22.37 -4.39 3.53
C ALA A 21 22.46 -4.03 5.01
N ALA A 22 23.52 -3.32 5.38
CA ALA A 22 23.73 -2.85 6.72
C ALA A 22 22.45 -2.11 7.11
N ARG A 23 21.65 -2.69 8.02
CA ARG A 23 20.50 -2.00 8.60
C ARG A 23 21.09 -0.76 9.25
N SER A 24 20.94 0.37 8.55
CA SER A 24 21.21 1.70 9.09
C SER A 24 20.57 1.74 10.46
N LYS A 25 21.39 1.77 11.52
CA LYS A 25 20.94 1.92 12.90
C LYS A 25 20.40 3.34 13.01
N ARG A 26 19.17 3.55 12.56
CA ARG A 26 18.46 4.80 12.78
C ARG A 26 18.38 4.98 14.29
N LYS A 27 18.91 6.10 14.78
CA LYS A 27 18.76 6.46 16.19
C LYS A 27 17.25 6.47 16.50
N PRO A 28 16.81 5.85 17.61
CA PRO A 28 15.42 5.92 18.01
C PRO A 28 15.04 7.41 18.15
N ARG A 29 13.85 7.77 17.68
CA ARG A 29 13.34 9.13 17.88
C ARG A 29 13.05 9.31 19.37
N PRO A 30 13.30 10.50 19.94
CA PRO A 30 12.84 10.79 21.29
C PRO A 30 11.32 10.61 21.34
N ILE A 31 10.84 10.02 22.43
CA ILE A 31 9.41 9.83 22.66
C ILE A 31 8.88 11.13 23.24
N ASP A 32 7.91 11.72 22.56
CA ASP A 32 7.14 12.84 23.10
C ASP A 32 6.04 12.30 24.02
N TRP A 33 6.14 12.60 25.31
CA TRP A 33 5.20 12.12 26.32
C TRP A 33 3.93 12.97 26.37
N GLU A 34 3.98 14.24 26.00
CA GLU A 34 2.80 15.11 25.96
C GLU A 34 1.84 14.63 24.87
N GLU A 35 2.36 14.34 23.67
CA GLU A 35 1.58 13.74 22.58
C GLU A 35 0.92 12.42 23.02
N ARG A 36 1.65 11.58 23.77
CA ARG A 36 1.11 10.30 24.26
C ARG A 36 0.01 10.49 25.31
N GLN A 37 0.14 11.48 26.18
CA GLN A 37 -0.87 11.79 27.19
C GLN A 37 -2.17 12.30 26.53
N VAL A 38 -2.07 13.11 25.48
CA VAL A 38 -3.23 13.55 24.68
C VAL A 38 -3.94 12.34 24.06
N LEU A 39 -3.19 11.42 23.45
CA LEU A 39 -3.75 10.19 22.89
C LEU A 39 -4.37 9.28 23.95
N ALA A 40 -3.80 9.23 25.16
CA ALA A 40 -4.37 8.49 26.28
C ALA A 40 -5.76 9.03 26.66
N HIS A 41 -5.90 10.35 26.72
CA HIS A 41 -7.18 10.99 26.98
C HIS A 41 -8.21 10.69 25.87
N GLU A 42 -7.81 10.64 24.60
CA GLU A 42 -8.71 10.22 23.50
C GLU A 42 -9.21 8.79 23.64
N ILE A 43 -8.41 7.89 24.24
CA ILE A 43 -8.78 6.50 24.52
C ILE A 43 -9.66 6.39 25.77
N GLY A 44 -9.80 7.49 26.54
CA GLY A 44 -10.57 7.55 27.77
C GLY A 44 -9.78 7.18 29.03
N LEU A 45 -8.45 7.20 28.98
CA LEU A 45 -7.61 7.02 30.16
C LEU A 45 -7.49 8.33 30.93
N SER A 46 -7.61 8.24 32.25
CA SER A 46 -7.26 9.36 33.12
C SER A 46 -5.73 9.58 33.13
N PRO A 47 -5.26 10.80 33.42
CA PRO A 47 -3.82 11.05 33.54
C PRO A 47 -3.13 10.16 34.58
N ALA A 48 -3.80 9.83 35.69
CA ALA A 48 -3.23 8.97 36.74
C ALA A 48 -2.99 7.55 36.22
N GLU A 49 -4.00 6.93 35.60
CA GLU A 49 -3.89 5.59 35.00
C GLU A 49 -2.81 5.53 33.91
N PHE A 50 -2.65 6.61 33.14
CA PHE A 50 -1.61 6.69 32.12
C PHE A 50 -0.20 6.60 32.72
N TRP A 51 0.06 7.29 33.83
CA TRP A 51 1.38 7.27 34.49
C TRP A 51 1.67 5.98 35.25
N GLU A 52 0.63 5.27 35.68
CA GLU A 52 0.77 3.95 36.32
C GLU A 52 0.99 2.81 35.31
N MET A 53 0.68 3.05 34.03
CA MET A 53 0.74 2.02 32.99
C MET A 53 2.14 1.88 32.38
N THR A 54 2.50 0.65 32.01
CA THR A 54 3.74 0.43 31.27
C THR A 54 3.63 0.96 29.83
N PRO A 55 4.72 1.46 29.22
CA PRO A 55 4.69 1.93 27.84
C PRO A 55 4.28 0.84 26.82
N ALA A 56 4.55 -0.43 27.14
CA ALA A 56 4.17 -1.57 26.32
C ALA A 56 2.64 -1.79 26.34
N ASP A 57 2.04 -1.71 27.53
CA ASP A 57 0.59 -1.89 27.69
C ASP A 57 -0.18 -0.75 27.03
N PHE A 58 0.29 0.49 27.22
CA PHE A 58 -0.27 1.65 26.52
C PHE A 58 -0.22 1.48 25.00
N SER A 59 0.90 0.98 24.46
CA SER A 59 1.05 0.75 23.02
C SER A 59 0.09 -0.31 22.50
N ARG A 60 -0.17 -1.38 23.27
CA ARG A 60 -1.17 -2.42 22.93
C ARG A 60 -2.60 -1.88 22.98
N MET A 61 -2.93 -1.07 23.99
CA MET A 61 -4.25 -0.42 24.08
C MET A 61 -4.50 0.49 22.88
N LEU A 62 -3.50 1.28 22.51
CA LEU A 62 -3.54 2.19 21.38
C LEU A 62 -3.68 1.44 20.05
N GLU A 63 -3.00 0.31 19.88
CA GLU A 63 -3.21 -0.60 18.73
C GLU A 63 -4.65 -1.13 18.68
N GLY A 64 -5.20 -1.57 19.81
CA GLY A 64 -6.59 -2.03 19.91
C GLY A 64 -7.62 -0.93 19.65
N TYR A 65 -7.35 0.30 20.08
CA TYR A 65 -8.17 1.47 19.78
C TYR A 65 -8.19 1.76 18.28
N TYR A 66 -7.02 1.84 17.64
CA TYR A 66 -6.95 2.06 16.19
C TYR A 66 -7.57 0.92 15.39
N TYR A 67 -7.42 -0.33 15.84
CA TYR A 67 -8.07 -1.46 15.19
C TYR A 67 -9.61 -1.30 15.19
N ARG A 68 -10.20 -0.97 16.34
CA ARG A 68 -11.66 -0.76 16.46
C ARG A 68 -12.14 0.42 15.61
N ASN A 69 -11.47 1.57 15.70
CA ASN A 69 -11.83 2.75 14.91
C ASN A 69 -11.66 2.53 13.41
N ARG A 70 -10.65 1.75 13.00
CA ARG A 70 -10.46 1.40 11.60
C ARG A 70 -11.63 0.60 11.07
N GLN A 71 -12.12 -0.39 11.81
CA GLN A 71 -13.28 -1.19 11.38
C GLN A 71 -14.52 -0.32 11.18
N GLN A 72 -14.83 0.57 12.12
CA GLN A 72 -15.95 1.51 11.98
C GLN A 72 -15.81 2.38 10.73
N GLY A 73 -14.60 2.88 10.46
CA GLY A 73 -14.32 3.66 9.27
C GLY A 73 -14.40 2.87 7.95
N VAL A 74 -14.14 1.56 7.97
CA VAL A 74 -14.32 0.68 6.80
C VAL A 74 -15.81 0.57 6.46
N TYR A 75 -16.67 0.31 7.45
CA TYR A 75 -18.11 0.23 7.22
C TYR A 75 -18.68 1.53 6.66
N PHE A 76 -18.26 2.68 7.20
CA PHE A 76 -18.68 3.98 6.69
C PHE A 76 -18.28 4.17 5.22
N ARG A 77 -17.05 3.83 4.84
CA ARG A 77 -16.56 3.93 3.47
C ARG A 77 -17.35 3.04 2.51
N GLU A 78 -17.62 1.80 2.89
CA GLU A 78 -18.36 0.85 2.07
C GLU A 78 -19.79 1.33 1.83
N LEU A 79 -20.46 1.76 2.90
CA LEU A 79 -21.81 2.31 2.83
C LEU A 79 -21.87 3.56 1.95
N TYR A 80 -20.93 4.49 2.14
CA TYR A 80 -20.88 5.72 1.37
C TYR A 80 -20.61 5.46 -0.11
N ALA A 81 -19.62 4.61 -0.44
CA ALA A 81 -19.32 4.26 -1.82
C ALA A 81 -20.50 3.56 -2.50
N LEU A 82 -21.20 2.67 -1.79
CA LEU A 82 -22.41 2.03 -2.29
C LEU A 82 -23.48 3.09 -2.60
N LEU A 83 -23.79 3.97 -1.65
CA LEU A 83 -24.80 5.01 -1.80
C LEU A 83 -24.46 5.98 -2.95
N PHE A 84 -23.19 6.37 -3.05
CA PHE A 84 -22.69 7.19 -4.14
C PHE A 84 -22.88 6.49 -5.48
N ASN A 85 -22.44 5.23 -5.60
CA ASN A 85 -22.49 4.48 -6.85
C ASN A 85 -23.92 4.14 -7.31
N ILE A 86 -24.88 4.02 -6.40
CA ILE A 86 -26.30 3.87 -6.73
C ILE A 86 -26.87 5.15 -7.35
N ASN A 87 -26.48 6.31 -6.84
CA ASN A 87 -27.03 7.61 -7.25
C ASN A 87 -26.20 8.33 -8.31
N LYS A 88 -25.18 7.67 -8.87
CA LYS A 88 -24.25 8.29 -9.80
C LYS A 88 -24.85 8.35 -11.21
N GLY A 89 -24.53 9.40 -11.97
CA GLY A 89 -24.91 9.51 -13.38
C GLY A 89 -24.07 8.62 -14.30
N GLU A 90 -24.56 8.30 -15.51
CA GLU A 90 -23.90 7.38 -16.46
C GLU A 90 -22.43 7.73 -16.76
N LYS A 91 -22.09 9.03 -16.77
CA LYS A 91 -20.74 9.51 -17.10
C LYS A 91 -19.76 9.50 -15.92
N THR A 92 -20.23 9.21 -14.71
CA THR A 92 -19.39 9.27 -13.51
C THR A 92 -18.70 7.93 -13.25
N PRO A 93 -17.37 7.92 -13.02
CA PRO A 93 -16.64 6.69 -12.77
C PRO A 93 -17.12 6.01 -11.49
N TYR A 94 -16.91 4.70 -11.42
CA TYR A 94 -17.16 3.94 -10.20
C TYR A 94 -16.18 4.39 -9.10
N LEU A 95 -16.72 4.70 -7.92
CA LEU A 95 -15.93 5.12 -6.76
C LEU A 95 -15.66 3.89 -5.88
N GLU A 96 -14.39 3.56 -5.66
CA GLU A 96 -14.05 2.50 -4.71
C GLU A 96 -14.16 2.99 -3.26
N PRO A 97 -14.57 2.14 -2.28
CA PRO A 97 -14.62 2.52 -0.86
C PRO A 97 -13.32 3.10 -0.31
N LYS A 98 -12.17 2.63 -0.83
CA LYS A 98 -10.84 3.10 -0.42
C LYS A 98 -10.54 4.54 -0.84
N GLU A 99 -11.29 5.08 -1.81
CA GLU A 99 -11.10 6.42 -2.36
C GLU A 99 -11.93 7.49 -1.64
N VAL A 100 -12.97 7.09 -0.90
CA VAL A 100 -13.92 8.01 -0.23
C VAL A 100 -13.26 8.87 0.84
N LEU A 101 -12.61 8.24 1.80
CA LEU A 101 -11.96 8.87 2.95
C LEU A 101 -10.65 8.13 3.19
N ARG A 102 -9.67 8.71 3.87
CA ARG A 102 -8.48 8.00 4.34
C ARG A 102 -8.59 7.64 5.82
N LEU A 103 -8.44 6.37 6.16
CA LEU A 103 -8.42 5.91 7.55
C LEU A 103 -7.03 6.11 8.18
N ILE A 104 -7.05 6.28 9.49
CA ILE A 104 -5.85 6.36 10.32
C ILE A 104 -5.05 5.05 10.16
N GLY A 105 -3.74 5.17 9.99
CA GLY A 105 -2.83 4.02 9.83
C GLY A 105 -2.75 3.45 8.42
N GLU A 106 -3.62 3.84 7.48
CA GLU A 106 -3.46 3.38 6.10
C GLU A 106 -2.28 4.08 5.41
N PRO A 107 -1.41 3.34 4.69
CA PRO A 107 -0.35 3.95 3.91
C PRO A 107 -0.96 4.97 2.95
N ARG A 108 -0.30 6.11 2.72
CA ARG A 108 -0.70 7.00 1.64
C ARG A 108 -0.66 6.16 0.37
N SER A 109 -1.84 5.87 -0.22
CA SER A 109 -1.91 5.42 -1.59
C SER A 109 -1.10 6.45 -2.36
N LYS A 110 0.09 6.04 -2.83
CA LYS A 110 0.81 6.83 -3.80
C LYS A 110 -0.16 6.82 -4.96
N LYS A 111 -0.89 7.93 -5.17
CA LYS A 111 -1.66 8.11 -6.41
C LYS A 111 -0.68 7.65 -7.47
N VAL A 112 -0.99 6.52 -8.11
CA VAL A 112 -0.25 6.11 -9.28
C VAL A 112 -0.51 7.30 -10.18
N LYS A 113 0.49 8.17 -10.31
CA LYS A 113 0.46 9.20 -11.32
C LYS A 113 0.40 8.36 -12.57
N ASN A 114 -0.80 8.10 -13.04
CA ASN A 114 -1.05 7.48 -14.31
C ASN A 114 -0.27 8.38 -15.26
N LYS A 115 0.93 7.94 -15.63
CA LYS A 115 1.78 8.62 -16.62
C LYS A 115 1.17 8.50 -18.01
N THR A 116 -0.12 8.15 -18.10
CA THR A 116 -1.00 8.50 -19.21
C THR A 116 -1.46 9.96 -19.14
N ALA A 117 -0.93 10.78 -18.22
CA ALA A 117 -0.86 12.21 -18.42
C ALA A 117 0.04 12.50 -19.65
N LEU A 118 -0.63 12.65 -20.80
CA LEU A 118 -0.21 13.27 -22.05
C LEU A 118 0.72 12.45 -22.94
N LEU A 119 0.33 11.23 -23.33
CA LEU A 119 0.81 10.76 -24.64
C LEU A 119 0.18 11.65 -25.70
N THR A 120 1.00 12.29 -26.52
CA THR A 120 0.50 13.01 -27.70
C THR A 120 -0.21 12.00 -28.62
N PRO A 121 -1.16 12.45 -29.46
CA PRO A 121 -1.84 11.56 -30.40
C PRO A 121 -0.86 10.71 -31.22
N GLU A 122 0.30 11.26 -31.57
CA GLU A 122 1.39 10.56 -32.27
C GLU A 122 1.98 9.40 -31.46
N GLN A 123 2.17 9.57 -30.15
CA GLN A 123 2.71 8.51 -29.31
C GLN A 123 1.70 7.37 -29.08
N ILE A 124 0.40 7.68 -29.14
CA ILE A 124 -0.67 6.67 -29.09
C ILE A 124 -0.62 5.82 -30.36
N GLN A 125 -0.55 6.45 -31.54
CA GLN A 125 -0.42 5.74 -32.82
C GLN A 125 0.82 4.84 -32.87
N LEU A 126 1.96 5.33 -32.38
CA LEU A 126 3.22 4.57 -32.38
C LEU A 126 3.17 3.37 -31.42
N MET A 127 2.43 3.49 -30.32
CA MET A 127 2.14 2.36 -29.44
C MET A 127 1.21 1.34 -30.10
N GLU A 128 0.14 1.78 -30.76
CA GLU A 128 -0.79 0.92 -31.48
C GLU A 128 -0.09 0.16 -32.61
N GLU A 129 0.77 0.81 -33.40
CA GLU A 129 1.57 0.15 -34.43
C GLU A 129 2.51 -0.92 -33.84
N ARG A 130 3.14 -0.64 -32.69
CA ARG A 130 4.00 -1.61 -32.02
C ARG A 130 3.22 -2.85 -31.57
N VAL A 131 2.03 -2.65 -31.00
CA VAL A 131 1.15 -3.75 -30.57
C VAL A 131 0.69 -4.55 -31.78
N ASN A 132 0.27 -3.88 -32.86
CA ASN A 132 -0.18 -4.54 -34.09
C ASN A 132 0.92 -5.34 -34.78
N ARG A 133 2.18 -4.87 -34.76
CA ARG A 133 3.34 -5.66 -35.23
C ARG A 133 3.60 -6.88 -34.36
N GLN A 134 3.51 -6.76 -33.03
CA GLN A 134 3.69 -7.90 -32.12
C GLN A 134 2.61 -8.96 -32.30
N MET A 135 1.39 -8.54 -32.61
CA MET A 135 0.23 -9.42 -32.82
C MET A 135 0.16 -9.98 -34.26
N GLY A 136 1.07 -9.58 -35.16
CA GLY A 136 1.08 -10.03 -36.55
C GLY A 136 -0.11 -9.56 -37.39
N LEU A 137 -0.77 -8.47 -36.99
CA LEU A 137 -1.94 -7.91 -37.65
C LEU A 137 -1.59 -6.91 -38.77
N LEU A 138 -0.32 -6.55 -38.89
CA LEU A 138 0.22 -5.79 -40.01
C LEU A 138 1.17 -6.68 -40.82
N PRO A 139 0.99 -6.76 -42.15
CA PRO A 139 1.83 -7.56 -43.04
C PRO A 139 3.27 -7.05 -43.15
#